data_AF-A0A2S6C1U4-F1
#
_entry.id   AF-A0A2S6C1U4-F1
#
_cell.length_a   1.000
_cell.length_b   1.000
_cell.length_c   1.000
_cell.angle_alpha   90.00
_cell.angle_beta   90.00
_cell.angle_gamma   90.00
#
_symmetry.space_group_name_H-M   'P 1'
#
loop_
_entity.id
_entity.type
_entity.pdbx_description
1 polymer ?
#
loop_
_entity_poly.entity_id
_entity_poly.type
_entity_poly.pdbx_seq_one_letter_code
_entity_poly.pdbx_strand_id
1 'polypeptide(L)'
;MGVPALINLEEVDQVLPEAIDDDCLTATGVTFDHNRRDSIIQASISHAWIMRIVKRAAREQYLKERRRGAYDLETAARYNAEVDAWQSSLPAVLSGAIHPSSLVATFRRQLTVITLAHAHAQMLINRPSLLVDSSRSTLRDAQVQLSLQAAEKALDTVLTTSFTKHIFQAFWHTQFVSFNAISIIYVWFVQRKHGRLPPLSTPLKESQLFELAQSVQQHLAEATKSNAPSLRYNIVLEELQQEAQRPVAEHRQTPPTSVPSEQNPTLTSHFGGSMADPNNLADVDRVLQSVEATMPVASLDTYSSHFALDPNLWLTLDSFPFTSLELLD
;
A
#
# COMPACT_ATOMS: atom_id res chain seq x y z
N MET A 1 5.45 1.28 -14.29
CA MET A 1 4.28 0.96 -15.15
C MET A 1 3.96 2.12 -16.07
N GLY A 2 4.00 1.85 -17.37
CA GLY A 2 3.56 2.74 -18.43
C GLY A 2 2.04 2.71 -18.61
N VAL A 3 1.31 3.20 -17.63
CA VAL A 3 0.02 3.84 -17.94
C VAL A 3 0.35 5.32 -18.00
N PRO A 4 0.41 5.92 -19.21
CA PRO A 4 0.50 7.37 -19.31
C PRO A 4 -0.57 7.96 -18.40
N ALA A 5 -0.21 8.96 -17.60
CA ALA A 5 -1.24 9.73 -16.91
C ALA A 5 -2.13 10.32 -18.02
N LEU A 6 -3.31 9.73 -18.26
CA LEU A 6 -4.29 10.23 -19.22
C LEU A 6 -4.58 11.73 -18.99
N ILE A 7 -4.39 12.17 -17.73
CA ILE A 7 -4.43 13.58 -17.33
C ILE A 7 -3.17 13.90 -16.51
N ASN A 8 -2.29 14.71 -17.09
CA ASN A 8 -1.19 15.35 -16.39
C ASN A 8 -1.75 16.48 -15.52
N LEU A 9 -1.59 16.41 -14.19
CA LEU A 9 -2.12 17.45 -13.30
C LEU A 9 -1.44 18.81 -13.50
N GLU A 10 -0.25 18.86 -14.09
CA GLU A 10 0.40 20.14 -14.44
C GLU A 10 -0.31 20.85 -15.60
N GLU A 11 -1.09 20.11 -16.39
CA GLU A 11 -1.91 20.64 -17.49
C GLU A 11 -3.35 20.94 -17.04
N VAL A 12 -3.71 20.63 -15.78
CA VAL A 12 -5.02 20.96 -15.22
C VAL A 12 -4.95 22.34 -14.60
N ASP A 13 -5.45 23.34 -15.31
CA ASP A 13 -5.61 24.72 -14.87
C ASP A 13 -6.84 24.95 -13.97
N GLN A 14 -7.67 23.92 -13.79
CA GLN A 14 -8.88 23.99 -12.97
C GLN A 14 -8.57 24.20 -11.48
N VAL A 15 -8.98 25.36 -10.98
CA VAL A 15 -9.00 25.69 -9.55
C VAL A 15 -10.04 24.81 -8.84
N LEU A 16 -9.79 24.49 -7.57
CA LEU A 16 -10.78 23.77 -6.76
C LEU A 16 -12.05 24.63 -6.61
N PRO A 17 -13.24 24.03 -6.59
CA PRO A 17 -14.47 24.79 -6.44
C PRO A 17 -14.55 25.44 -5.07
N GLU A 18 -15.33 26.51 -4.97
CA GLU A 18 -15.69 27.11 -3.69
C GLU A 18 -16.64 26.17 -2.92
N ALA A 19 -16.55 26.20 -1.59
CA ALA A 19 -17.37 25.38 -0.71
C ALA A 19 -18.77 26.00 -0.52
N ILE A 20 -19.55 25.93 -1.59
CA ILE A 20 -20.92 26.42 -1.68
C ILE A 20 -21.82 25.22 -1.89
N ASP A 21 -22.80 25.04 -1.01
CA ASP A 21 -23.80 24.00 -1.13
C ASP A 21 -24.94 24.46 -2.07
N ASP A 22 -25.65 23.50 -2.67
CA ASP A 22 -26.71 23.78 -3.66
C ASP A 22 -27.84 24.68 -3.10
N ASP A 23 -28.14 24.56 -1.81
CA ASP A 23 -29.14 25.40 -1.12
C ASP A 23 -28.76 26.89 -1.09
N CYS A 24 -27.47 27.21 -1.27
CA CYS A 24 -26.96 28.57 -1.38
C CYS A 24 -26.94 29.08 -2.83
N LEU A 25 -27.24 28.24 -3.82
CA LEU A 25 -27.29 28.61 -5.22
C LEU A 25 -28.71 29.06 -5.59
N THR A 26 -28.85 30.32 -5.99
CA THR A 26 -30.13 30.89 -6.46
C THR A 26 -30.01 31.35 -7.91
N ALA A 27 -31.14 31.54 -8.60
CA ALA A 27 -31.15 32.06 -9.97
C ALA A 27 -30.48 33.44 -10.11
N THR A 28 -30.37 34.20 -9.00
CA THR A 28 -29.77 35.53 -8.94
C THR A 28 -28.33 35.54 -8.43
N GLY A 29 -27.77 34.38 -8.06
CA GLY A 29 -26.39 34.25 -7.55
C GLY A 29 -26.30 33.45 -6.25
N VAL A 30 -25.17 33.60 -5.55
CA VAL A 30 -24.89 32.88 -4.30
C VAL A 30 -25.41 33.67 -3.10
N THR A 31 -26.18 33.03 -2.22
CA THR A 31 -26.61 33.61 -0.94
C THR A 31 -25.61 33.25 0.14
N PHE A 32 -24.88 34.26 0.65
CA PHE A 32 -23.98 34.08 1.78
C PHE A 32 -24.72 34.45 3.07
N ASP A 33 -25.25 33.44 3.77
CA ASP A 33 -25.78 33.65 5.13
C ASP A 33 -24.63 34.00 6.09
N HIS A 34 -24.86 34.96 6.99
CA HIS A 34 -23.94 35.34 8.06
C HIS A 34 -23.72 34.21 9.07
N ASN A 35 -24.61 33.21 9.12
CA ASN A 35 -24.50 32.04 9.97
C ASN A 35 -24.16 30.78 9.15
N ARG A 36 -23.12 30.88 8.31
CA ARG A 36 -22.73 29.85 7.34
C ARG A 36 -22.47 28.52 8.05
N ARG A 37 -23.36 27.55 7.78
CA ARG A 37 -23.24 26.16 8.21
C ARG A 37 -22.03 25.51 7.55
N ASP A 38 -21.53 24.43 8.14
CA ASP A 38 -20.52 23.59 7.52
C ASP A 38 -21.02 23.05 6.18
N SER A 39 -20.25 23.29 5.12
CA SER A 39 -20.59 22.86 3.76
C SER A 39 -20.33 21.37 3.56
N ILE A 40 -21.26 20.67 2.93
CA ILE A 40 -21.12 19.24 2.62
C ILE A 40 -20.01 19.02 1.58
N ILE A 41 -19.87 19.91 0.59
CA ILE A 41 -18.84 19.74 -0.46
C ILE A 41 -17.40 19.97 0.05
N GLN A 42 -17.24 20.61 1.21
CA GLN A 42 -15.94 20.94 1.79
C GLN A 42 -15.04 19.71 1.98
N ALA A 43 -15.60 18.55 2.33
CA ALA A 43 -14.83 17.32 2.45
C ALA A 43 -14.26 16.85 1.10
N SER A 44 -15.06 16.93 0.04
CA SER A 44 -14.63 16.57 -1.31
C SER A 44 -13.52 17.49 -1.82
N ILE A 45 -13.65 18.81 -1.57
CA ILE A 45 -12.63 19.81 -1.90
C ILE A 45 -11.33 19.51 -1.15
N SER A 46 -11.42 19.29 0.16
CA SER A 46 -10.26 19.02 1.01
C SER A 46 -9.57 17.70 0.61
N HIS A 47 -10.34 16.67 0.28
CA HIS A 47 -9.82 15.39 -0.21
C HIS A 47 -9.11 15.58 -1.57
N ALA A 48 -9.71 16.31 -2.51
CA ALA A 48 -9.09 16.60 -3.80
C ALA A 48 -7.76 17.35 -3.63
N TRP A 49 -7.70 18.30 -2.69
CA TRP A 49 -6.48 19.04 -2.39
C TRP A 49 -5.35 18.13 -1.89
N ILE A 50 -5.58 17.31 -0.86
CA ILE A 50 -4.52 16.43 -0.36
C ILE A 50 -4.08 15.40 -1.40
N MET A 51 -5.00 14.90 -2.23
CA MET A 51 -4.64 14.00 -3.32
C MET A 51 -3.75 14.67 -4.39
N ARG A 52 -3.89 15.99 -4.61
CA ARG A 52 -2.94 16.76 -5.44
C ARG A 52 -1.55 16.85 -4.81
N ILE A 53 -1.45 16.95 -3.48
CA ILE A 53 -0.17 16.90 -2.76
C ILE A 53 0.47 15.51 -2.95
N VAL A 54 -0.29 14.45 -2.69
CA VAL A 54 0.16 13.05 -2.84
C VAL A 54 0.65 12.75 -4.25
N LYS A 55 -0.10 13.15 -5.29
CA LYS A 55 0.30 12.89 -6.68
C LYS A 55 1.60 13.62 -7.06
N ARG A 56 1.81 14.85 -6.57
CA ARG A 56 3.09 15.58 -6.74
C ARG A 56 4.24 14.87 -6.03
N ALA A 57 4.03 14.48 -4.77
CA ALA A 57 5.03 13.75 -3.98
C ALA A 57 5.45 12.44 -4.66
N ALA A 58 4.49 11.61 -5.05
CA ALA A 58 4.73 10.35 -5.73
C ALA A 58 5.51 10.57 -7.05
N ARG A 59 5.08 11.53 -7.89
CA ARG A 59 5.78 11.84 -9.15
C ARG A 59 7.23 12.25 -8.92
N GLU A 60 7.49 13.13 -7.95
CA GLU A 60 8.85 13.59 -7.66
C GLU A 60 9.74 12.47 -7.13
N GLN A 61 9.20 11.61 -6.27
CA GLN A 61 9.87 10.39 -5.80
C GLN A 61 10.23 9.49 -6.99
N TYR A 62 9.28 9.20 -7.89
CA TYR A 62 9.51 8.40 -9.09
C TYR A 62 10.56 8.99 -10.04
N LEU A 63 10.54 10.31 -10.25
CA LEU A 63 11.51 10.98 -11.11
C LEU A 63 12.92 10.97 -10.51
N LYS A 64 13.04 11.07 -9.18
CA LYS A 64 14.33 11.06 -8.48
C LYS A 64 14.94 9.66 -8.43
N GLU A 65 14.13 8.64 -8.16
CA GLU A 65 14.56 7.24 -8.19
C GLU A 65 15.20 6.91 -9.54
N ARG A 66 14.51 7.27 -10.64
CA ARG A 66 15.01 7.08 -12.00
C ARG A 66 16.31 7.84 -12.31
N ARG A 67 16.54 8.99 -11.68
CA ARG A 67 17.66 9.90 -12.03
C ARG A 67 18.90 9.71 -11.15
N ARG A 68 18.75 9.30 -9.89
CA ARG A 68 19.83 9.27 -8.90
C ARG A 68 19.84 8.05 -7.97
N GLY A 69 18.83 7.17 -8.03
CA GLY A 69 18.76 5.99 -7.15
C GLY A 69 18.79 6.33 -5.65
N ALA A 70 18.34 7.54 -5.29
CA ALA A 70 18.41 8.04 -3.92
C ALA A 70 17.15 8.86 -3.60
N TYR A 71 16.46 8.46 -2.54
CA TYR A 71 15.36 9.21 -1.96
C TYR A 71 15.87 10.47 -1.25
N ASP A 72 15.15 11.56 -1.47
CA ASP A 72 15.45 12.86 -0.89
C ASP A 72 14.57 13.11 0.34
N LEU A 73 15.19 12.90 1.50
CA LEU A 73 14.62 13.15 2.82
C LEU A 73 14.05 14.58 2.95
N GLU A 74 14.70 15.58 2.36
CA GLU A 74 14.27 16.99 2.44
C GLU A 74 13.00 17.25 1.63
N THR A 75 12.87 16.58 0.49
CA THR A 75 11.66 16.67 -0.33
C THR A 75 10.45 16.10 0.37
N ALA A 76 10.60 14.97 1.06
CA ALA A 76 9.52 14.43 1.87
C ALA A 76 9.18 15.34 3.05
N ALA A 77 10.17 15.97 3.69
CA ALA A 77 9.93 16.97 4.72
C ALA A 77 9.11 18.17 4.20
N ARG A 78 9.40 18.65 2.99
CA ARG A 78 8.61 19.70 2.33
C ARG A 78 7.16 19.28 2.12
N TYR A 79 6.92 18.07 1.59
CA TYR A 79 5.56 17.58 1.38
C TYR A 79 4.81 17.32 2.69
N ASN A 80 5.49 16.87 3.75
CA ASN A 80 4.88 16.78 5.08
C ASN A 80 4.41 18.15 5.58
N ALA A 81 5.22 19.21 5.40
CA ALA A 81 4.80 20.56 5.78
C ALA A 81 3.57 21.04 4.97
N GLU A 82 3.46 20.67 3.70
CA GLU A 82 2.26 20.95 2.91
C GLU A 82 1.03 20.18 3.43
N VAL A 83 1.20 18.93 3.87
CA VAL A 83 0.14 18.13 4.50
C VAL A 83 -0.28 18.72 5.85
N ASP A 84 0.66 19.20 6.67
CA ASP A 84 0.37 19.85 7.95
C ASP A 84 -0.39 21.17 7.76
N ALA A 85 0.00 21.96 6.75
CA ALA A 85 -0.71 23.17 6.36
C ALA A 85 -2.14 22.86 5.87
N TRP A 86 -2.30 21.81 5.06
CA TRP A 86 -3.61 21.32 4.66
C TRP A 86 -4.44 20.91 5.87
N GLN A 87 -3.89 20.14 6.81
CA GLN A 87 -4.62 19.67 8.00
C GLN A 87 -5.06 20.84 8.88
N SER A 88 -4.21 21.85 9.02
CA SER A 88 -4.49 23.07 9.78
C SER A 88 -5.57 23.96 9.14
N SER A 89 -5.80 23.82 7.83
CA SER A 89 -6.82 24.58 7.09
C SER A 89 -8.22 23.96 7.17
N LEU A 90 -8.36 22.75 7.71
CA LEU A 90 -9.63 22.04 7.76
C LEU A 90 -10.61 22.71 8.73
N PRO A 91 -11.92 22.78 8.38
CA PRO A 91 -12.93 23.23 9.33
C PRO A 91 -13.03 22.27 10.53
N ALA A 92 -13.56 22.76 11.65
CA ALA A 92 -13.66 21.99 12.90
C ALA A 92 -14.37 20.63 12.74
N VAL A 93 -15.37 20.55 11.85
CA VAL A 93 -16.11 19.33 11.54
C VAL A 93 -15.27 18.25 10.85
N LEU A 94 -14.18 18.64 10.17
CA LEU A 94 -13.27 17.73 9.45
C LEU A 94 -11.89 17.61 10.09
N SER A 95 -11.55 18.48 11.05
CA SER A 95 -10.22 18.51 11.68
C SER A 95 -10.02 17.42 12.75
N GLY A 96 -11.11 16.75 13.16
CA GLY A 96 -11.11 15.81 14.28
C GLY A 96 -11.29 16.46 15.66
N ALA A 97 -11.55 17.78 15.71
CA ALA A 97 -11.86 18.49 16.96
C ALA A 97 -13.20 18.06 17.58
N ILE A 98 -14.13 17.58 16.76
CA ILE A 98 -15.46 17.12 17.19
C ILE A 98 -15.47 15.59 17.21
N HIS A 99 -15.93 15.01 18.32
CA HIS A 99 -16.05 13.57 18.44
C HIS A 99 -17.04 13.00 17.39
N PRO A 100 -16.71 11.90 16.68
CA PRO A 100 -17.58 11.39 15.61
C PRO A 100 -19.02 11.11 16.04
N SER A 101 -19.28 10.67 17.27
CA SER A 101 -20.64 10.41 17.75
C SER A 101 -21.53 11.66 17.83
N SER A 102 -20.93 12.86 17.90
CA SER A 102 -21.64 14.14 17.89
C SER A 102 -22.01 14.61 16.48
N LEU A 103 -21.50 13.93 15.45
CA LEU A 103 -21.72 14.28 14.05
C LEU A 103 -22.87 13.47 13.44
N VAL A 104 -23.63 14.11 12.55
CA VAL A 104 -24.58 13.39 11.68
C VAL A 104 -23.84 12.41 10.77
N ALA A 105 -24.57 11.42 10.25
CA ALA A 105 -23.95 10.30 9.52
C ALA A 105 -23.11 10.73 8.30
N THR A 106 -23.50 11.80 7.60
CA THR A 106 -22.74 12.34 6.46
C THR A 106 -21.38 12.87 6.89
N PHE A 107 -21.33 13.76 7.89
CA PHE A 107 -20.08 14.31 8.40
C PHE A 107 -19.20 13.26 9.08
N ARG A 108 -19.78 12.23 9.72
CA ARG A 108 -19.01 11.07 10.22
C ARG A 108 -18.25 10.35 9.11
N ARG A 109 -18.93 10.06 7.99
CA ARG A 109 -18.31 9.39 6.85
C ARG A 109 -17.24 10.27 6.21
N GLN A 110 -17.52 11.56 6.06
CA GLN A 110 -16.56 12.53 5.53
C GLN A 110 -15.31 12.66 6.41
N LEU A 111 -15.48 12.78 7.73
CA LEU A 111 -14.37 12.78 8.68
C LEU A 111 -13.52 11.52 8.57
N THR A 112 -14.16 10.36 8.39
CA THR A 112 -13.44 9.09 8.18
C THR A 112 -12.62 9.12 6.89
N VAL A 113 -13.22 9.57 5.78
CA VAL A 113 -12.52 9.71 4.48
C VAL A 113 -11.34 10.67 4.59
N ILE A 114 -11.52 11.84 5.21
CA ILE A 114 -10.46 12.83 5.43
C ILE A 114 -9.34 12.26 6.31
N THR A 115 -9.69 11.51 7.35
CA THR A 115 -8.72 10.84 8.23
C THR A 115 -7.90 9.81 7.46
N LEU A 116 -8.54 8.98 6.64
CA LEU A 116 -7.85 7.99 5.80
C LEU A 116 -6.98 8.66 4.73
N ALA A 117 -7.46 9.73 4.09
CA ALA A 117 -6.67 10.47 3.10
C ALA A 117 -5.42 11.12 3.70
N HIS A 118 -5.53 11.67 4.91
CA HIS A 118 -4.40 12.20 5.66
C HIS A 118 -3.37 11.10 5.97
N ALA A 119 -3.82 9.98 6.55
CA ALA A 119 -2.95 8.86 6.86
C ALA A 119 -2.28 8.29 5.59
N HIS A 120 -3.04 8.16 4.50
CA HIS A 120 -2.52 7.71 3.21
C HIS A 120 -1.43 8.65 2.66
N ALA A 121 -1.61 9.96 2.76
CA ALA A 121 -0.60 10.92 2.34
C ALA A 121 0.69 10.78 3.15
N GLN A 122 0.58 10.72 4.49
CA GLN A 122 1.73 10.53 5.37
C GLN A 122 2.46 9.21 5.09
N MET A 123 1.71 8.13 4.85
CA MET A 123 2.29 6.84 4.46
C MET A 123 3.07 6.93 3.14
N LEU A 124 2.45 7.44 2.06
CA LEU A 124 3.09 7.49 0.75
C LEU A 124 4.32 8.41 0.71
N ILE A 125 4.26 9.57 1.36
CA ILE A 125 5.36 10.53 1.40
C ILE A 125 6.57 9.92 2.14
N ASN A 126 6.32 9.24 3.26
CA ASN A 126 7.40 8.86 4.17
C ASN A 126 7.88 7.40 4.01
N ARG A 127 7.07 6.50 3.44
CA ARG A 127 7.44 5.08 3.33
C ARG A 127 8.79 4.79 2.63
N PRO A 128 9.30 5.59 1.67
CA PRO A 128 10.62 5.31 1.12
C PRO A 128 11.74 5.39 2.16
N SER A 129 11.58 6.19 3.23
CA SER A 129 12.56 6.30 4.32
C SER A 129 12.86 4.95 5.02
N LEU A 130 11.94 3.98 4.93
CA LEU A 130 12.17 2.62 5.44
C LEU A 130 13.29 1.88 4.69
N LEU A 131 13.50 2.18 3.40
CA LEU A 131 14.43 1.46 2.53
C LEU A 131 15.78 2.17 2.35
N VAL A 132 15.85 3.45 2.75
CA VAL A 132 17.04 4.27 2.53
C VAL A 132 18.19 3.85 3.44
N ASP A 133 19.33 3.48 2.83
CA ASP A 133 20.54 3.03 3.53
C ASP A 133 21.43 4.19 4.04
N SER A 134 20.90 5.41 4.03
CA SER A 134 21.61 6.56 4.61
C SER A 134 21.86 6.30 6.08
N SER A 135 23.13 6.44 6.51
CA SER A 135 23.56 6.43 7.91
C SER A 135 22.50 7.09 8.79
N ARG A 136 22.08 6.40 9.86
CA ARG A 136 20.98 6.79 10.75
C ARG A 136 20.96 8.30 10.98
N SER A 137 19.99 8.97 10.36
CA SER A 137 19.76 10.40 10.55
C SER A 137 18.48 10.59 11.35
N THR A 138 18.45 11.61 12.19
CA THR A 138 17.28 11.96 13.00
C THR A 138 16.04 12.22 12.13
N LEU A 139 16.24 12.80 10.96
CA LEU A 139 15.20 13.07 9.98
C LEU A 139 14.62 11.77 9.41
N ARG A 140 15.46 10.79 9.05
CA ARG A 140 14.98 9.46 8.59
C ARG A 140 14.15 8.79 9.68
N ASP A 141 14.65 8.75 10.91
CA ASP A 141 13.94 8.10 12.02
C ASP A 141 12.58 8.78 12.28
N ALA A 142 12.50 10.10 12.19
CA ALA A 142 11.25 10.84 12.30
C ALA A 142 10.27 10.50 11.16
N GLN A 143 10.74 10.37 9.91
CA GLN A 143 9.89 9.99 8.77
C GLN A 143 9.39 8.55 8.88
N VAL A 144 10.25 7.62 9.31
CA VAL A 144 9.83 6.23 9.59
C VAL A 144 8.75 6.23 10.65
N GLN A 145 8.93 6.98 11.75
CA GLN A 145 7.93 7.09 12.79
C GLN A 145 6.61 7.68 12.29
N LEU A 146 6.64 8.74 11.47
CA LEU A 146 5.45 9.31 10.84
C LEU A 146 4.71 8.29 9.98
N SER A 147 5.46 7.50 9.18
CA SER A 147 4.86 6.47 8.32
C SER A 147 4.16 5.36 9.13
N LEU A 148 4.76 4.93 10.25
CA LEU A 148 4.19 3.92 11.13
C LEU A 148 2.97 4.42 11.88
N GLN A 149 3.04 5.64 12.43
CA GLN A 149 1.90 6.25 13.11
C GLN A 149 0.72 6.44 12.17
N ALA A 150 0.99 6.82 10.91
CA ALA A 150 -0.04 6.93 9.89
C ALA A 150 -0.64 5.56 9.53
N ALA A 151 0.19 4.51 9.39
CA ALA A 151 -0.27 3.15 9.14
C ALA A 151 -1.14 2.61 10.28
N GLU A 152 -0.67 2.73 11.53
CA GLU A 152 -1.42 2.36 12.74
C GLU A 152 -2.78 3.07 12.77
N LYS A 153 -2.79 4.40 12.60
CA LYS A 153 -4.02 5.20 12.57
C LYS A 153 -4.98 4.79 11.45
N ALA A 154 -4.46 4.47 10.26
CA ALA A 154 -5.28 4.02 9.14
C ALA A 154 -5.98 2.68 9.47
N LEU A 155 -5.23 1.71 10.01
CA LEU A 155 -5.76 0.41 10.39
C LEU A 155 -6.79 0.51 11.52
N ASP A 156 -6.50 1.30 12.55
CA ASP A 156 -7.45 1.58 13.64
C ASP A 156 -8.73 2.20 13.09
N THR A 157 -8.62 3.24 12.25
CA THR A 157 -9.78 3.91 11.65
C THR A 157 -10.66 2.93 10.87
N VAL A 158 -10.04 1.99 10.15
CA VAL A 158 -10.73 0.96 9.39
C VAL A 158 -11.46 -0.03 10.30
N LEU A 159 -10.85 -0.45 11.41
CA LEU A 159 -11.48 -1.34 12.39
C LEU A 159 -12.62 -0.65 13.16
N THR A 160 -12.38 0.57 13.67
CA THR A 160 -13.32 1.25 14.57
C THR A 160 -14.62 1.63 13.90
N THR A 161 -14.63 1.81 12.58
CA THR A 161 -15.80 2.36 11.90
C THR A 161 -16.84 1.29 11.51
N SER A 162 -16.75 0.06 12.05
CA SER A 162 -17.63 -1.10 11.75
C SER A 162 -17.82 -1.34 10.24
N PHE A 163 -16.83 -0.96 9.45
CA PHE A 163 -16.84 -0.95 7.99
C PHE A 163 -16.37 -2.29 7.38
N THR A 164 -16.28 -3.32 8.20
CA THR A 164 -15.43 -4.49 7.95
C THR A 164 -15.90 -5.40 6.82
N LYS A 165 -17.18 -5.39 6.43
CA LYS A 165 -17.65 -6.21 5.29
C LYS A 165 -18.13 -5.40 4.09
N HIS A 166 -19.14 -4.56 4.28
CA HIS A 166 -19.79 -3.86 3.16
C HIS A 166 -18.94 -2.72 2.57
N ILE A 167 -18.11 -2.06 3.37
CA ILE A 167 -17.28 -0.93 2.89
C ILE A 167 -16.01 -1.42 2.23
N PHE A 168 -15.34 -2.45 2.76
CA PHE A 168 -14.23 -3.06 2.02
C PHE A 168 -14.67 -3.54 0.64
N GLN A 169 -15.87 -4.09 0.50
CA GLN A 169 -16.41 -4.47 -0.80
C GLN A 169 -16.74 -3.27 -1.71
N ALA A 170 -17.31 -2.20 -1.15
CA ALA A 170 -17.80 -1.06 -1.92
C ALA A 170 -16.74 0.03 -2.19
N PHE A 171 -15.67 0.11 -1.40
CA PHE A 171 -14.69 1.20 -1.44
C PHE A 171 -13.28 0.66 -1.67
N TRP A 172 -12.88 0.65 -2.93
CA TRP A 172 -11.52 0.28 -3.36
C TRP A 172 -10.43 1.10 -2.65
N HIS A 173 -10.71 2.37 -2.31
CA HIS A 173 -9.76 3.24 -1.60
C HIS A 173 -9.43 2.68 -0.21
N THR A 174 -10.41 2.18 0.54
CA THR A 174 -10.19 1.56 1.85
C THR A 174 -9.30 0.33 1.73
N GLN A 175 -9.57 -0.55 0.76
CA GLN A 175 -8.73 -1.71 0.49
C GLN A 175 -7.27 -1.30 0.19
N PHE A 176 -7.10 -0.30 -0.67
CA PHE A 176 -5.78 0.18 -1.08
C PHE A 176 -5.00 0.81 0.09
N VAL A 177 -5.66 1.62 0.92
CA VAL A 177 -5.05 2.23 2.10
C VAL A 177 -4.67 1.16 3.13
N SER A 178 -5.53 0.16 3.37
CA SER A 178 -5.22 -0.96 4.26
C SER A 178 -4.03 -1.79 3.74
N PHE A 179 -4.00 -2.11 2.45
CA PHE A 179 -2.84 -2.78 1.83
C PHE A 179 -1.55 -2.01 2.08
N ASN A 180 -1.52 -0.70 1.79
CA ASN A 180 -0.35 0.14 2.00
C ASN A 180 0.09 0.18 3.49
N ALA A 181 -0.86 0.31 4.41
CA ALA A 181 -0.57 0.35 5.84
C ALA A 181 0.04 -0.97 6.34
N ILE A 182 -0.54 -2.11 5.95
CA ILE A 182 -0.03 -3.44 6.32
C ILE A 182 1.36 -3.66 5.71
N SER A 183 1.57 -3.31 4.43
CA SER A 183 2.88 -3.40 3.79
C SER A 183 3.95 -2.56 4.52
N ILE A 184 3.62 -1.33 4.94
CA ILE A 184 4.54 -0.49 5.74
C ILE A 184 4.92 -1.15 7.05
N ILE A 185 3.95 -1.70 7.78
CA ILE A 185 4.20 -2.38 9.05
C ILE A 185 5.11 -3.59 8.83
N TYR A 186 4.80 -4.47 7.89
CA TYR A 186 5.64 -5.66 7.63
C TYR A 186 7.03 -5.30 7.11
N VAL A 187 7.15 -4.36 6.18
CA VAL A 187 8.47 -3.88 5.71
C VAL A 187 9.28 -3.31 6.86
N TRP A 188 8.65 -2.57 7.79
CA TRP A 188 9.33 -2.08 8.98
C TRP A 188 9.87 -3.22 9.85
N PHE A 189 9.07 -4.26 10.12
CA PHE A 189 9.52 -5.44 10.88
C PHE A 189 10.72 -6.10 10.23
N VAL A 190 10.68 -6.29 8.91
CA VAL A 190 11.80 -6.86 8.14
C VAL A 190 13.05 -5.99 8.25
N GLN A 191 12.94 -4.68 7.99
CA GLN A 191 14.08 -3.75 8.06
C GLN A 191 14.69 -3.68 9.46
N ARG A 192 13.86 -3.68 10.49
CA ARG A 192 14.28 -3.70 11.89
C ARG A 192 15.00 -5.00 12.24
N LYS A 193 14.48 -6.15 11.80
CA LYS A 193 15.12 -7.46 11.98
C LYS A 193 16.53 -7.51 11.36
N HIS A 194 16.74 -6.83 10.24
CA HIS A 194 18.06 -6.67 9.61
C HIS A 194 18.96 -5.60 10.28
N GLY A 195 18.53 -5.01 11.41
CA GLY A 195 19.31 -4.00 12.14
C GLY A 195 19.37 -2.63 11.47
N ARG A 196 18.54 -2.38 10.43
CA ARG A 196 18.57 -1.13 9.64
C ARG A 196 17.69 -0.02 10.21
N LEU A 197 16.77 -0.36 11.12
CA LEU A 197 15.85 0.55 11.78
C LEU A 197 15.85 0.36 13.30
N PRO A 198 15.65 1.43 14.10
CA PRO A 198 15.49 1.32 15.55
C PRO A 198 14.28 0.48 15.96
N PRO A 199 14.32 -0.18 17.13
CA PRO A 199 13.12 -0.68 17.77
C PRO A 199 12.19 0.47 18.16
N LEU A 200 10.89 0.18 18.29
CA LEU A 200 9.95 1.12 18.92
C LEU A 200 10.23 1.19 20.43
N SER A 201 9.65 2.20 21.07
CA SER A 201 9.87 2.49 22.49
C SER A 201 9.61 1.31 23.42
N THR A 202 8.69 0.41 23.08
CA THR A 202 8.38 -0.79 23.89
C THR A 202 8.10 -2.02 23.01
N PRO A 203 8.54 -3.22 23.42
CA PRO A 203 8.19 -4.47 22.72
C PRO A 203 6.68 -4.73 22.64
N LEU A 204 5.92 -4.30 23.66
CA LEU A 204 4.47 -4.40 23.67
C LEU A 204 3.82 -3.61 22.54
N LYS A 205 4.35 -2.42 22.22
CA LYS A 205 3.83 -1.63 21.11
C LYS A 205 4.03 -2.34 19.77
N GLU A 206 5.12 -3.07 19.64
CA GLU A 206 5.44 -3.81 18.41
C GLU A 206 4.51 -5.03 18.27
N SER A 207 4.28 -5.78 19.36
CA SER A 207 3.32 -6.88 19.31
C SER A 207 1.91 -6.39 18.97
N GLN A 208 1.47 -5.28 19.58
CA GLN A 208 0.17 -4.66 19.26
C GLN A 208 0.08 -4.23 17.80
N LEU A 209 1.13 -3.62 17.26
CA LEU A 209 1.16 -3.18 15.86
C LEU A 209 1.12 -4.37 14.89
N PHE A 210 1.81 -5.46 15.23
CA PHE A 210 1.78 -6.68 14.43
C PHE A 210 0.40 -7.35 14.46
N GLU A 211 -0.21 -7.48 15.64
CA GLU A 211 -1.56 -8.03 15.81
C GLU A 211 -2.61 -7.19 15.08
N LEU A 212 -2.49 -5.86 15.12
CA LEU A 212 -3.35 -4.93 14.38
C LEU A 212 -3.26 -5.19 12.87
N ALA A 213 -2.05 -5.31 12.32
CA ALA A 213 -1.83 -5.61 10.92
C ALA A 213 -2.44 -6.96 10.51
N GLN A 214 -2.25 -8.01 11.32
CA GLN A 214 -2.84 -9.33 11.07
C GLN A 214 -4.36 -9.31 11.11
N SER A 215 -4.96 -8.62 12.09
CA SER A 215 -6.41 -8.52 12.22
C SER A 215 -7.04 -7.83 11.01
N VAL A 216 -6.46 -6.71 10.55
CA VAL A 216 -6.97 -6.02 9.36
C VAL A 216 -6.71 -6.81 8.08
N GLN A 217 -5.57 -7.50 7.96
CA GLN A 217 -5.30 -8.40 6.82
C GLN A 217 -6.35 -9.50 6.71
N GLN A 218 -6.75 -10.13 7.81
CA GLN A 218 -7.82 -11.14 7.82
C GLN A 218 -9.16 -10.57 7.33
N HIS A 219 -9.54 -9.39 7.83
CA HIS A 219 -10.76 -8.72 7.38
C HIS A 219 -10.70 -8.32 5.91
N LEU A 220 -9.56 -7.81 5.44
CA LEU A 220 -9.32 -7.49 4.04
C LEU A 220 -9.50 -8.75 3.19
N ALA A 221 -8.81 -9.85 3.55
CA ALA A 221 -8.89 -11.12 2.84
C ALA A 221 -10.32 -11.68 2.78
N GLU A 222 -11.08 -11.61 3.88
CA GLU A 222 -12.47 -12.07 3.92
C GLU A 222 -13.39 -11.21 3.07
N ALA A 223 -13.28 -9.89 3.18
CA ALA A 223 -14.17 -8.98 2.47
C ALA A 223 -13.95 -9.02 0.96
N THR A 224 -12.76 -9.36 0.50
CA THR A 224 -12.37 -9.24 -0.91
C THR A 224 -12.17 -10.57 -1.65
N LYS A 225 -12.66 -11.69 -1.12
CA LYS A 225 -12.53 -13.04 -1.72
C LYS A 225 -12.94 -13.14 -3.20
N SER A 226 -13.83 -12.27 -3.67
CA SER A 226 -14.35 -12.26 -5.05
C SER A 226 -13.78 -11.14 -5.93
N ASN A 227 -12.76 -10.41 -5.48
CA ASN A 227 -12.21 -9.24 -6.18
C ASN A 227 -10.76 -9.51 -6.66
N ALA A 228 -10.53 -9.48 -7.97
CA ALA A 228 -9.26 -9.89 -8.58
C ALA A 228 -8.02 -9.09 -8.11
N PRO A 229 -8.02 -7.74 -8.10
CA PRO A 229 -6.97 -6.94 -7.46
C PRO A 229 -6.68 -7.34 -6.01
N SER A 230 -7.71 -7.68 -5.23
CA SER A 230 -7.54 -7.96 -3.81
C SER A 230 -6.98 -9.35 -3.53
N LEU A 231 -7.18 -10.32 -4.44
CA LEU A 231 -6.46 -11.60 -4.37
C LEU A 231 -4.94 -11.37 -4.40
N ARG A 232 -4.48 -10.40 -5.18
CA ARG A 232 -3.06 -10.05 -5.26
C ARG A 232 -2.55 -9.30 -4.04
N TYR A 233 -3.40 -8.49 -3.40
CA TYR A 233 -3.04 -7.93 -2.08
C TYR A 233 -2.77 -9.05 -1.08
N ASN A 234 -3.61 -10.07 -1.01
CA ASN A 234 -3.44 -11.17 -0.04
C ASN A 234 -2.11 -11.91 -0.25
N ILE A 235 -1.78 -12.28 -1.50
CA ILE A 235 -0.51 -12.96 -1.84
C ILE A 235 0.69 -12.14 -1.34
N VAL A 236 0.74 -10.86 -1.70
CA VAL A 236 1.85 -9.97 -1.32
C VAL A 236 1.94 -9.80 0.19
N LEU A 237 0.80 -9.63 0.87
CA LEU A 237 0.78 -9.43 2.31
C LEU A 237 1.16 -10.70 3.07
N GLU A 238 0.79 -11.88 2.58
CA GLU A 238 1.19 -13.18 3.14
C GLU A 238 2.70 -13.39 3.03
N GLU A 239 3.30 -13.08 1.87
CA GLU A 239 4.75 -13.16 1.68
C GLU A 239 5.50 -12.20 2.61
N LEU A 240 5.07 -10.93 2.68
CA LEU A 240 5.65 -9.95 3.59
C LEU A 240 5.51 -10.35 5.06
N GLN A 241 4.37 -10.93 5.44
CA GLN A 241 4.12 -11.43 6.78
C GLN A 241 5.07 -12.58 7.12
N GLN A 242 5.25 -13.54 6.23
CA GLN A 242 6.16 -14.67 6.41
C GLN A 242 7.60 -14.18 6.56
N GLU A 243 8.04 -13.23 5.74
CA GLU A 243 9.38 -12.66 5.85
C GLU A 243 9.59 -11.90 7.17
N ALA A 244 8.57 -11.14 7.61
CA ALA A 244 8.58 -10.45 8.89
C ALA A 244 8.68 -11.41 10.09
N GLN A 245 8.12 -12.62 9.98
CA GLN A 245 8.17 -13.66 11.02
C GLN A 245 9.38 -14.59 10.91
N ARG A 246 10.04 -14.66 9.76
CA ARG A 246 11.19 -15.54 9.54
C ARG A 246 12.27 -15.26 10.59
N PRO A 247 12.90 -16.26 11.22
CA PRO A 247 14.03 -16.02 12.12
C PRO A 247 15.23 -15.46 11.33
N VAL A 248 16.10 -14.67 11.96
CA VAL A 248 17.40 -14.31 11.37
C VAL A 248 18.24 -15.58 11.38
N ALA A 249 18.54 -16.15 10.21
CA ALA A 249 19.50 -17.23 10.14
C ALA A 249 20.86 -16.68 10.62
N GLU A 250 21.34 -17.14 11.77
CA GLU A 250 22.73 -16.95 12.15
C GLU A 250 23.58 -17.57 11.05
N HIS A 251 24.26 -16.73 10.28
CA HIS A 251 25.26 -17.17 9.33
C HIS A 251 26.44 -17.75 10.12
N ARG A 252 26.32 -19.02 10.52
CA ARG A 252 27.41 -19.80 11.09
C ARG A 252 28.43 -20.00 9.98
N GLN A 253 29.46 -19.17 10.00
CA GLN A 253 30.68 -19.37 9.23
C GLN A 253 31.27 -20.74 9.64
N THR A 254 31.10 -21.75 8.80
CA THR A 254 31.97 -22.94 8.79
C THR A 254 32.65 -22.99 7.43
N PRO A 255 34.00 -22.97 7.38
CA PRO A 255 34.73 -22.99 6.11
C PRO A 255 34.59 -24.34 5.37
N PRO A 256 34.78 -24.37 4.04
CA PRO A 256 34.52 -25.56 3.23
C PRO A 256 35.69 -26.55 3.30
N THR A 257 35.39 -27.82 3.53
CA THR A 257 36.36 -28.90 3.39
C THR A 257 35.96 -29.79 2.21
N SER A 258 36.68 -29.58 1.10
CA SER A 258 37.06 -30.51 0.02
C SER A 258 36.06 -31.56 -0.50
N VAL A 259 35.81 -31.44 -1.81
CA VAL A 259 35.35 -32.46 -2.77
C VAL A 259 36.17 -33.77 -2.68
N PRO A 260 35.59 -34.92 -3.12
CA PRO A 260 36.02 -35.41 -4.43
C PRO A 260 34.89 -35.94 -5.35
N SER A 261 35.05 -35.56 -6.63
CA SER A 261 34.72 -36.19 -7.92
C SER A 261 34.10 -37.60 -7.94
N GLU A 262 33.06 -37.79 -8.77
CA GLU A 262 32.87 -38.92 -9.72
C GLU A 262 31.59 -38.69 -10.58
N GLN A 263 31.75 -38.33 -11.85
CA GLN A 263 31.51 -39.14 -13.06
C GLN A 263 30.02 -39.41 -13.42
N ASN A 264 29.57 -38.78 -14.52
CA ASN A 264 28.36 -39.10 -15.29
C ASN A 264 28.50 -40.46 -16.01
N PRO A 265 27.37 -41.13 -16.33
CA PRO A 265 26.97 -41.13 -17.74
C PRO A 265 25.45 -40.97 -18.00
N THR A 266 25.20 -40.27 -19.10
CA THR A 266 24.07 -40.25 -20.04
C THR A 266 23.20 -41.51 -20.15
N LEU A 267 21.89 -41.34 -20.40
CA LEU A 267 21.02 -42.18 -21.28
C LEU A 267 19.66 -41.45 -21.51
N THR A 268 19.47 -40.84 -22.69
CA THR A 268 18.56 -41.22 -23.80
C THR A 268 17.06 -40.90 -23.64
N SER A 269 16.59 -40.02 -24.53
CA SER A 269 15.18 -39.69 -24.79
C SER A 269 14.47 -40.81 -25.56
N HIS A 270 13.24 -41.14 -25.17
CA HIS A 270 12.27 -41.77 -26.07
C HIS A 270 11.00 -40.93 -26.14
N PHE A 271 10.74 -40.41 -27.34
CA PHE A 271 9.52 -39.74 -27.77
C PHE A 271 8.64 -40.75 -28.50
N GLY A 272 7.34 -40.73 -28.22
CA GLY A 272 6.28 -41.45 -28.95
C GLY A 272 5.16 -41.83 -27.98
N GLY A 273 3.88 -41.57 -28.21
CA GLY A 273 3.16 -40.90 -29.29
C GLY A 273 1.66 -41.05 -29.04
N SER A 274 0.87 -40.54 -29.99
CA SER A 274 -0.55 -40.83 -30.26
C SER A 274 -1.62 -39.86 -29.74
N MET A 275 -2.24 -39.22 -30.74
CA MET A 275 -3.55 -38.57 -30.76
C MET A 275 -4.69 -39.62 -30.69
N ALA A 276 -5.76 -39.34 -29.93
CA ALA A 276 -7.11 -39.91 -30.14
C ALA A 276 -8.20 -39.05 -29.47
N ASP A 277 -9.39 -39.08 -30.09
CA ASP A 277 -10.59 -38.22 -30.07
C ASP A 277 -11.21 -37.63 -28.78
N PRO A 278 -12.01 -36.54 -28.91
CA PRO A 278 -12.66 -35.81 -27.83
C PRO A 278 -14.12 -36.24 -27.63
N ASN A 279 -14.46 -36.79 -26.47
CA ASN A 279 -15.79 -36.63 -25.85
C ASN A 279 -15.79 -37.34 -24.49
N ASN A 280 -15.47 -36.60 -23.42
CA ASN A 280 -15.97 -36.95 -22.10
C ASN A 280 -16.08 -35.71 -21.22
N LEU A 281 -17.27 -35.50 -20.67
CA LEU A 281 -17.65 -34.39 -19.80
C LEU A 281 -17.13 -34.64 -18.37
N ALA A 282 -15.81 -34.81 -18.24
CA ALA A 282 -15.11 -34.98 -16.97
C ALA A 282 -13.78 -34.18 -16.91
N ASP A 283 -13.49 -33.37 -17.94
CA ASP A 283 -12.20 -32.68 -18.10
C ASP A 283 -12.13 -31.27 -17.49
N VAL A 284 -13.18 -30.76 -16.82
CA VAL A 284 -13.12 -29.40 -16.23
C VAL A 284 -12.24 -29.37 -14.96
N ASP A 285 -12.28 -30.42 -14.14
CA ASP A 285 -11.45 -30.52 -12.93
C ASP A 285 -9.99 -30.87 -13.23
N ARG A 286 -9.74 -31.57 -14.34
CA ARG A 286 -8.39 -31.99 -14.72
C ARG A 286 -7.62 -30.89 -15.44
N VAL A 287 -8.30 -29.97 -16.12
CA VAL A 287 -7.69 -28.76 -16.72
C VAL A 287 -7.26 -27.76 -15.65
N LEU A 288 -8.01 -27.60 -14.55
CA LEU A 288 -7.57 -26.77 -13.41
C LEU A 288 -6.30 -27.32 -12.75
N GLN A 289 -6.20 -28.65 -12.60
CA GLN A 289 -5.00 -29.29 -12.02
C GLN A 289 -3.82 -29.39 -12.99
N SER A 290 -4.04 -29.44 -14.30
CA SER A 290 -2.94 -29.50 -15.28
C SER A 290 -2.35 -28.12 -15.62
N VAL A 291 -3.13 -27.03 -15.45
CA VAL A 291 -2.63 -25.65 -15.52
C VAL A 291 -1.77 -25.29 -14.31
N GLU A 292 -2.03 -25.88 -13.13
CA GLU A 292 -1.13 -25.79 -11.97
C GLU A 292 0.20 -26.57 -12.16
N ALA A 293 0.23 -27.58 -13.03
CA ALA A 293 1.36 -28.52 -13.13
C ALA A 293 2.26 -28.35 -14.38
N THR A 294 1.93 -27.50 -15.35
CA THR A 294 2.71 -27.43 -16.63
C THR A 294 3.22 -26.04 -17.00
N MET A 295 2.96 -25.01 -16.19
CA MET A 295 3.66 -23.74 -16.32
C MET A 295 4.90 -23.80 -15.42
N PRO A 296 6.12 -23.45 -15.88
CA PRO A 296 7.14 -23.02 -14.96
C PRO A 296 6.61 -21.72 -14.36
N VAL A 297 5.85 -21.82 -13.28
CA VAL A 297 5.75 -20.75 -12.31
C VAL A 297 7.20 -20.41 -12.06
N ALA A 298 7.64 -19.25 -12.53
CA ALA A 298 8.94 -18.72 -12.14
C ALA A 298 8.83 -18.58 -10.63
N SER A 299 9.27 -19.62 -9.92
CA SER A 299 9.11 -19.71 -8.49
C SER A 299 9.79 -18.48 -7.93
N LEU A 300 9.06 -17.80 -7.05
CA LEU A 300 9.58 -16.73 -6.21
C LEU A 300 10.81 -17.20 -5.39
N ASP A 301 11.13 -18.50 -5.41
CA ASP A 301 12.40 -19.06 -4.94
C ASP A 301 13.64 -18.39 -5.56
N THR A 302 13.56 -17.86 -6.79
CA THR A 302 14.69 -17.11 -7.37
C THR A 302 14.93 -15.77 -6.65
N TYR A 303 13.90 -15.22 -5.99
CA TYR A 303 13.97 -14.01 -5.15
C TYR A 303 14.23 -14.31 -3.66
N SER A 304 14.06 -15.57 -3.23
CA SER A 304 14.15 -16.01 -1.83
C SER A 304 15.59 -16.05 -1.28
N SER A 305 16.60 -16.20 -2.14
CA SER A 305 17.98 -16.40 -1.69
C SER A 305 18.66 -15.14 -1.13
N HIS A 306 18.11 -13.95 -1.36
CA HIS A 306 18.44 -12.72 -0.63
C HIS A 306 17.28 -11.74 -0.79
N PHE A 307 16.44 -11.60 0.25
CA PHE A 307 15.50 -10.48 0.40
C PHE A 307 16.27 -9.18 0.70
N ALA A 308 17.26 -8.86 -0.14
CA ALA A 308 17.81 -7.52 -0.21
C ALA A 308 16.67 -6.67 -0.78
N LEU A 309 15.90 -6.04 0.10
CA LEU A 309 14.80 -5.16 -0.26
C LEU A 309 15.25 -4.23 -1.41
N ASP A 310 14.76 -4.52 -2.61
CA ASP A 310 15.05 -3.78 -3.83
C ASP A 310 14.78 -2.28 -3.56
N PRO A 311 15.67 -1.35 -3.96
CA PRO A 311 15.37 0.07 -3.96
C PRO A 311 14.01 0.42 -4.57
N ASN A 312 13.53 -0.39 -5.51
CA ASN A 312 12.24 -0.25 -6.18
C ASN A 312 11.07 -0.98 -5.50
N LEU A 313 11.23 -1.54 -4.29
CA LEU A 313 10.18 -2.31 -3.61
C LEU A 313 8.83 -1.59 -3.59
N TRP A 314 8.79 -0.31 -3.22
CA TRP A 314 7.54 0.45 -3.16
C TRP A 314 6.88 0.62 -4.54
N LEU A 315 7.68 0.75 -5.59
CA LEU A 315 7.18 0.82 -6.97
C LEU A 315 6.59 -0.53 -7.38
N THR A 316 7.24 -1.63 -6.99
CA THR A 316 6.72 -2.98 -7.22
C THR A 316 5.43 -3.21 -6.45
N LEU A 317 5.38 -2.89 -5.15
CA LEU A 317 4.18 -3.03 -4.33
C LEU A 317 3.00 -2.19 -4.85
N ASP A 318 3.26 -1.00 -5.39
CA ASP A 318 2.22 -0.15 -5.99
C ASP A 318 1.67 -0.69 -7.31
N SER A 319 2.50 -1.42 -8.07
CA SER A 319 2.16 -1.86 -9.44
C SER A 319 1.70 -3.31 -9.52
N PHE A 320 2.20 -4.18 -8.65
CA PHE A 320 1.90 -5.61 -8.60
C PHE A 320 0.40 -5.94 -8.53
N PRO A 321 -0.44 -5.19 -7.78
CA PRO A 321 -1.88 -5.44 -7.78
C PRO A 321 -2.54 -5.24 -9.15
N PHE A 322 -1.88 -4.57 -10.10
CA PHE A 322 -2.47 -4.10 -11.36
C PHE A 322 -1.75 -4.60 -12.63
N THR A 323 -0.68 -5.40 -12.53
CA THR A 323 0.04 -5.95 -13.70
C THR A 323 -0.69 -7.11 -14.37
N SER A 324 -1.05 -7.04 -15.65
CA SER A 324 -1.60 -8.19 -16.38
C SER A 324 -0.56 -9.32 -16.45
N LEU A 325 -0.99 -10.58 -16.29
CA LEU A 325 -0.15 -11.78 -16.47
C LEU A 325 0.14 -12.10 -17.94
N GLU A 326 -0.21 -11.21 -18.87
CA GLU A 326 0.06 -11.37 -20.29
C GLU A 326 1.46 -10.83 -20.58
N LEU A 327 2.50 -11.66 -20.37
CA LEU A 327 3.79 -11.60 -21.08
C LEU A 327 4.68 -12.79 -20.71
N LEU A 328 4.13 -14.01 -20.80
CA LEU A 328 4.91 -15.25 -20.87
C LEU A 328 4.15 -16.26 -21.74
N ASP A 329 4.06 -15.98 -23.04
CA ASP A 329 3.94 -16.99 -24.10
C ASP A 329 5.29 -17.07 -24.83
#